data_AF-A0A975EIB6-F1
#
_entry.id   AF-A0A975EIB6-F1
#
_cell.length_a   1.000
_cell.length_b   1.000
_cell.length_c   1.000
_cell.angle_alpha   90.00
_cell.angle_beta   90.00
_cell.angle_gamma   90.00
#
_symmetry.space_group_name_H-M   'P 1'
#
loop_
_entity.id
_entity.type
_entity.pdbx_description
1 polymer ?
#
loop_
_entity_poly.entity_id
_entity_poly.type
_entity_poly.pdbx_seq_one_letter_code
_entity_poly.pdbx_strand_id
1 'polypeptide(L)'
;MDWRRAWEWFLQHIRRPAVMTGIFAILWCLAWLDSHVWFRFPTWFHALFFLSAMPVCFHWVKHFRKKSKVAYLAALSVSYIPAWVLVAEIPLLFSGYSLSSSLSDAGAFGAFFLGLAWAVWWMDRETKRIRPAPSEHRTWDPRRLTAWYFGRKNAKLRQSVFTLLTYSALFCMMFLFLTKLTGCAIYEAPLGGGEDKQLRQTVKIQKVIKKKYVINPYSSILFNPPPIDDVELQLLEVTEHLYQIGQGKADGAGFSAGTTRGKVRFIRLIYDGGDWQQDMDRGSDLNLLTEYGVRTGQPVNDRPEPMKIARLKAFPARKSPPMVYMTGQQGIDVSDSEALILREYLLEKHGMLFADNGGSSGWEGQFVSMMKRILPKVEPINVYLDHTIHRIPYPLPKLPIVAPHGRSNALGWVVDGRLAVYYHPGDIGDAWADGHSGVPQEIWEGCYQLGINIIHYAHAEYNRWLESTKQ
;
A
#
# COMPACT_ATOMS: atom_id res chain seq x y z
N MET A 1 -41.56 -30.42 20.24
CA MET A 1 -40.93 -30.13 18.93
C MET A 1 -39.91 -31.25 18.69
N ASP A 2 -40.06 -32.01 17.61
CA ASP A 2 -39.20 -33.18 17.34
C ASP A 2 -37.86 -32.74 16.76
N TRP A 3 -36.90 -32.51 17.65
CA TRP A 3 -35.58 -31.99 17.33
C TRP A 3 -34.76 -32.90 16.41
N ARG A 4 -35.02 -34.23 16.39
CA ARG A 4 -34.34 -35.16 15.47
C ARG A 4 -34.85 -34.98 14.04
N ARG A 5 -36.16 -34.90 13.85
CA ARG A 5 -36.75 -34.61 12.52
C ARG A 5 -36.34 -33.24 11.99
N ALA A 6 -36.29 -32.23 12.86
CA ALA A 6 -35.81 -30.90 12.48
C ALA A 6 -34.33 -30.93 12.04
N TRP A 7 -33.49 -31.69 12.75
CA TRP A 7 -32.07 -31.86 12.43
C TRP A 7 -31.84 -32.63 11.12
N GLU A 8 -32.57 -33.72 10.89
CA GLU A 8 -32.50 -34.49 9.63
C GLU A 8 -32.98 -33.68 8.43
N TRP A 9 -34.08 -32.93 8.60
CA TRP A 9 -34.57 -32.01 7.58
C TRP A 9 -33.54 -30.92 7.26
N PHE A 10 -32.92 -30.34 8.28
CA PHE A 10 -31.86 -29.35 8.13
C PHE A 10 -30.64 -29.93 7.37
N LEU A 11 -30.19 -31.12 7.74
CA LEU A 11 -29.07 -31.81 7.08
C LEU A 11 -29.37 -32.17 5.61
N GLN A 12 -30.61 -32.55 5.29
CA GLN A 12 -31.00 -32.79 3.90
C GLN A 12 -31.08 -31.48 3.10
N HIS A 13 -31.53 -30.39 3.73
CA HIS A 13 -31.62 -29.09 3.07
C HIS A 13 -30.25 -28.47 2.79
N ILE A 14 -29.32 -28.56 3.76
CA ILE A 14 -27.97 -27.99 3.63
C ILE A 14 -27.12 -28.73 2.58
N ARG A 15 -27.36 -30.02 2.38
CA ARG A 15 -26.68 -30.86 1.38
C ARG A 15 -27.14 -30.61 -0.07
N ARG A 16 -28.17 -29.80 -0.29
CA ARG A 16 -28.59 -29.45 -1.65
C ARG A 16 -27.49 -28.64 -2.33
N PRO A 17 -27.05 -28.99 -3.55
CA PRO A 17 -25.95 -28.30 -4.23
C PRO A 17 -26.15 -26.78 -4.34
N ALA A 18 -27.39 -26.33 -4.52
CA ALA A 18 -27.74 -24.90 -4.56
C ALA A 18 -27.52 -24.21 -3.20
N VAL A 19 -27.85 -24.87 -2.08
CA VAL A 19 -27.68 -24.32 -0.73
C VAL A 19 -26.20 -24.26 -0.38
N MET A 20 -25.43 -25.31 -0.69
CA MET A 20 -23.98 -25.32 -0.51
C MET A 20 -23.29 -24.22 -1.34
N THR A 21 -23.73 -24.02 -2.58
CA THR A 21 -23.21 -22.94 -3.44
C THR A 21 -23.55 -21.56 -2.85
N GLY A 22 -24.74 -21.38 -2.27
CA GLY A 22 -25.13 -20.13 -1.62
C GLY A 22 -24.26 -19.83 -0.38
N ILE A 23 -24.01 -20.83 0.47
CA ILE A 23 -23.11 -20.69 1.63
C ILE A 23 -21.70 -20.36 1.15
N PHE A 24 -21.20 -21.07 0.15
CA PHE A 24 -19.88 -20.82 -0.43
C PHE A 24 -19.78 -19.41 -1.02
N ALA A 25 -20.81 -18.92 -1.70
CA ALA A 25 -20.85 -17.57 -2.25
C ALA A 25 -20.74 -16.50 -1.14
N ILE A 26 -21.39 -16.70 0.00
CA ILE A 26 -21.26 -15.79 1.16
C ILE A 26 -19.82 -15.79 1.68
N LEU A 27 -19.21 -16.96 1.87
CA LEU A 27 -17.82 -17.07 2.31
C LEU A 27 -16.86 -16.43 1.30
N TRP A 28 -17.15 -16.59 0.00
CA TRP A 28 -16.39 -15.96 -1.08
C TRP A 28 -16.50 -14.43 -1.05
N CYS A 29 -17.68 -13.88 -0.80
CA CYS A 29 -17.83 -12.43 -0.60
C CYS A 29 -17.08 -11.93 0.65
N LEU A 30 -17.05 -12.71 1.74
CA LEU A 30 -16.26 -12.37 2.93
C LEU A 30 -14.75 -12.42 2.66
N ALA A 31 -14.28 -13.39 1.89
CA ALA A 31 -12.87 -13.46 1.47
C ALA A 31 -12.49 -12.29 0.55
N TRP A 32 -13.39 -11.88 -0.36
CA TRP A 32 -13.22 -10.69 -1.20
C TRP A 32 -13.19 -9.40 -0.36
N LEU A 33 -14.09 -9.25 0.61
CA LEU A 33 -14.04 -8.14 1.56
C LEU A 33 -12.74 -8.16 2.36
N ASP A 34 -12.26 -9.32 2.78
CA ASP A 34 -10.97 -9.37 3.45
C ASP A 34 -9.81 -8.94 2.53
N SER A 35 -9.76 -9.41 1.27
CA SER A 35 -8.64 -9.06 0.37
C SER A 35 -8.62 -7.58 -0.04
N HIS A 36 -9.77 -6.90 -0.05
CA HIS A 36 -9.89 -5.50 -0.50
C HIS A 36 -10.08 -4.48 0.64
N VAL A 37 -10.60 -4.92 1.79
CA VAL A 37 -11.09 -4.02 2.85
C VAL A 37 -10.38 -4.27 4.17
N TRP A 38 -10.31 -5.52 4.64
CA TRP A 38 -9.84 -5.83 6.00
C TRP A 38 -8.38 -6.28 6.09
N PHE A 39 -7.82 -6.86 5.03
CA PHE A 39 -6.43 -7.31 4.90
C PHE A 39 -5.96 -8.24 6.04
N ARG A 40 -6.85 -9.09 6.60
CA ARG A 40 -6.47 -9.95 7.74
C ARG A 40 -5.72 -11.20 7.32
N PHE A 41 -6.04 -11.75 6.16
CA PHE A 41 -5.38 -12.96 5.65
C PHE A 41 -4.29 -12.62 4.63
N PRO A 42 -3.28 -13.50 4.47
CA PRO A 42 -2.23 -13.35 3.47
C PRO A 42 -2.75 -13.65 2.05
N THR A 43 -2.06 -13.14 1.03
CA THR A 43 -2.45 -13.27 -0.38
C THR A 43 -2.57 -14.72 -0.85
N TRP A 44 -1.72 -15.62 -0.38
CA TRP A 44 -1.79 -17.06 -0.73
C TRP A 44 -3.11 -17.69 -0.28
N PHE A 45 -3.65 -17.27 0.87
CA PHE A 45 -4.93 -17.75 1.37
C PHE A 45 -6.05 -17.30 0.43
N HIS A 46 -6.05 -16.02 0.03
CA HIS A 46 -7.04 -15.49 -0.92
C HIS A 46 -6.96 -16.18 -2.28
N ALA A 47 -5.76 -16.36 -2.83
CA ALA A 47 -5.58 -17.05 -4.11
C ALA A 47 -6.10 -18.50 -4.07
N LEU A 48 -5.78 -19.25 -3.01
CA LEU A 48 -6.27 -20.62 -2.84
C LEU A 48 -7.79 -20.66 -2.64
N PHE A 49 -8.34 -19.73 -1.86
CA PHE A 49 -9.77 -19.63 -1.63
C PHE A 49 -10.53 -19.27 -2.91
N PHE A 50 -10.05 -18.31 -3.70
CA PHE A 50 -10.66 -17.94 -4.97
C PHE A 50 -10.51 -19.03 -6.04
N LEU A 51 -9.40 -19.77 -6.04
CA LEU A 51 -9.22 -20.95 -6.90
C LEU A 51 -10.27 -22.03 -6.61
N SER A 52 -10.65 -22.20 -5.34
CA SER A 52 -11.68 -23.18 -4.95
C SER A 52 -13.08 -22.88 -5.53
N ALA A 53 -13.32 -21.67 -6.04
CA ALA A 53 -14.56 -21.33 -6.75
C ALA A 53 -14.64 -21.95 -8.16
N MET A 54 -13.49 -22.28 -8.78
CA MET A 54 -13.44 -22.76 -10.17
C MET A 54 -14.15 -24.11 -10.37
N PRO A 55 -13.96 -25.13 -9.51
CA PRO A 55 -14.74 -26.38 -9.58
C PRO A 55 -16.24 -26.17 -9.46
N VAL A 56 -16.68 -25.24 -8.61
CA VAL A 56 -18.11 -24.91 -8.43
C VAL A 56 -18.68 -24.28 -9.70
N CYS A 57 -17.96 -23.32 -10.29
CA CYS A 57 -18.30 -22.70 -11.56
C CYS A 57 -18.42 -23.75 -12.67
N PHE A 58 -17.41 -24.62 -12.80
CA PHE A 58 -17.39 -25.70 -13.78
C PHE A 58 -18.58 -26.66 -13.63
N HIS A 59 -18.94 -27.02 -12.39
CA HIS A 59 -20.08 -27.88 -12.10
C HIS A 59 -21.39 -27.29 -12.66
N TRP A 60 -21.68 -26.02 -12.37
CA TRP A 60 -22.91 -25.36 -12.81
C TRP A 60 -22.96 -25.12 -14.31
N VAL A 61 -21.84 -24.73 -14.92
CA VAL A 61 -21.73 -24.60 -16.38
C VAL A 61 -22.03 -25.93 -17.06
N LYS A 62 -21.45 -27.03 -16.58
CA LYS A 62 -21.71 -28.39 -17.09
C LYS A 62 -23.16 -28.81 -16.87
N HIS A 63 -23.74 -28.51 -15.71
CA HIS A 63 -25.12 -28.84 -15.35
C HIS A 63 -26.14 -28.19 -16.30
N PHE A 64 -25.97 -26.90 -16.59
CA PHE A 64 -26.90 -26.16 -17.43
C PHE A 64 -26.65 -26.31 -18.94
N ARG A 65 -25.44 -26.72 -19.35
CA ARG A 65 -25.08 -26.96 -20.77
C ARG A 65 -26.08 -27.85 -21.50
N LYS A 66 -26.61 -28.88 -20.81
CA LYS A 66 -27.58 -29.83 -21.38
C LYS A 66 -29.05 -29.47 -21.15
N LYS A 67 -29.35 -28.46 -20.31
CA LYS A 67 -30.73 -28.13 -19.91
C LYS A 67 -31.32 -26.96 -20.68
N SER A 68 -30.58 -25.85 -20.80
CA SER A 68 -31.08 -24.64 -21.46
C SER A 68 -29.91 -23.76 -21.89
N LYS A 69 -29.96 -23.27 -23.14
CA LYS A 69 -28.95 -22.34 -23.67
C LYS A 69 -28.87 -21.05 -22.85
N VAL A 70 -30.01 -20.53 -22.39
CA VAL A 70 -30.04 -19.31 -21.57
C VAL A 70 -29.45 -19.57 -20.19
N ALA A 71 -29.80 -20.69 -19.56
CA ALA A 71 -29.25 -21.04 -18.24
C ALA A 71 -27.74 -21.33 -18.32
N TYR A 72 -27.27 -21.91 -19.42
CA TYR A 72 -25.85 -22.12 -19.69
C TYR A 72 -25.08 -20.80 -19.81
N LEU A 73 -25.59 -19.85 -20.61
CA LEU A 73 -24.98 -18.52 -20.75
C LEU A 73 -25.01 -17.75 -19.42
N ALA A 74 -26.08 -17.88 -18.64
CA ALA A 74 -26.17 -17.28 -17.31
C ALA A 74 -25.12 -17.86 -16.36
N ALA A 75 -24.95 -19.19 -16.35
CA ALA A 75 -23.93 -19.85 -15.55
C ALA A 75 -22.51 -19.41 -15.95
N LEU A 76 -22.22 -19.28 -17.24
CA LEU A 76 -20.94 -18.73 -17.73
C LEU A 76 -20.73 -17.29 -17.26
N SER A 77 -21.78 -16.46 -17.33
CA SER A 77 -21.70 -15.05 -16.96
C SER A 77 -21.49 -14.86 -15.45
N VAL A 78 -22.13 -15.68 -14.62
CA VAL A 78 -21.90 -15.67 -13.16
C VAL A 78 -20.50 -16.18 -12.83
N SER A 79 -20.00 -17.16 -13.57
CA SER A 79 -18.63 -17.71 -13.40
C SER A 79 -17.52 -16.72 -13.78
N TYR A 80 -17.86 -15.65 -14.51
CA TYR A 80 -16.93 -14.60 -14.89
C TYR A 80 -16.33 -13.89 -13.66
N ILE A 81 -17.15 -13.56 -12.66
CA ILE A 81 -16.70 -12.77 -11.50
C ILE A 81 -15.63 -13.53 -10.69
N PRO A 82 -15.85 -14.79 -10.27
CA PRO A 82 -14.81 -15.54 -9.55
C PRO A 82 -13.56 -15.79 -10.38
N ALA A 83 -13.69 -15.98 -11.70
CA ALA A 83 -12.56 -16.21 -12.59
C ALA A 83 -11.73 -14.93 -12.77
N TRP A 84 -12.38 -13.79 -12.96
CA TRP A 84 -11.74 -12.48 -13.06
C TRP A 84 -11.00 -12.14 -11.76
N VAL A 85 -11.65 -12.26 -10.60
CA VAL A 85 -10.99 -11.97 -9.31
C VAL A 85 -9.79 -12.87 -9.08
N LEU A 86 -9.87 -14.16 -9.41
CA LEU A 86 -8.72 -15.06 -9.33
C LEU A 86 -7.57 -14.59 -10.23
N VAL A 87 -7.86 -14.22 -11.48
CA VAL A 87 -6.85 -13.72 -12.43
C VAL A 87 -6.20 -12.42 -11.95
N ALA A 88 -6.97 -11.53 -11.31
CA ALA A 88 -6.45 -10.29 -10.74
C ALA A 88 -5.61 -10.52 -9.46
N GLU A 89 -5.90 -11.56 -8.69
CA GLU A 89 -5.22 -11.87 -7.42
C GLU A 89 -3.93 -12.68 -7.61
N ILE A 90 -3.82 -13.51 -8.65
CA ILE A 90 -2.60 -14.31 -8.92
C ILE A 90 -1.31 -13.46 -8.99
N PRO A 91 -1.27 -12.33 -9.71
CA PRO A 91 -0.07 -11.49 -9.75
C PRO A 91 0.39 -11.00 -8.37
N LEU A 92 -0.51 -10.83 -7.41
CA LEU A 92 -0.17 -10.37 -6.05
C LEU A 92 0.64 -11.41 -5.27
N LEU A 93 0.63 -12.68 -5.68
CA LEU A 93 1.52 -13.71 -5.12
C LEU A 93 2.99 -13.47 -5.46
N PHE A 94 3.24 -12.69 -6.51
CA PHE A 94 4.57 -12.41 -7.06
C PHE A 94 4.87 -10.91 -7.04
N SER A 95 4.24 -10.15 -6.13
CA SER A 95 4.40 -8.68 -6.03
C SER A 95 4.05 -7.91 -7.32
N GLY A 96 3.30 -8.51 -8.24
CA GLY A 96 2.87 -7.90 -9.51
C GLY A 96 1.69 -6.94 -9.35
N TYR A 97 1.83 -5.90 -8.53
CA TYR A 97 0.76 -4.97 -8.19
C TYR A 97 0.20 -4.21 -9.41
N SER A 98 1.07 -3.77 -10.32
CA SER A 98 0.67 -3.08 -11.56
C SER A 98 -0.17 -3.97 -12.48
N LEU A 99 0.24 -5.22 -12.63
CA LEU A 99 -0.49 -6.21 -13.43
C LEU A 99 -1.83 -6.55 -12.79
N SER A 100 -1.86 -6.75 -11.47
CA SER A 100 -3.09 -6.96 -10.70
C SER A 100 -4.09 -5.82 -10.87
N SER A 101 -3.61 -4.56 -10.79
CA SER A 101 -4.44 -3.37 -11.00
C SER A 101 -5.01 -3.34 -12.41
N SER A 102 -4.16 -3.56 -13.43
CA SER A 102 -4.57 -3.56 -14.84
C SER A 102 -5.62 -4.64 -15.13
N LEU A 103 -5.46 -5.84 -14.57
CA LEU A 103 -6.42 -6.95 -14.70
C LEU A 103 -7.72 -6.67 -13.94
N SER A 104 -7.65 -5.97 -12.81
CA SER A 104 -8.83 -5.48 -12.08
C SER A 104 -9.62 -4.48 -12.93
N ASP A 105 -8.96 -3.49 -13.51
CA ASP A 105 -9.63 -2.48 -14.35
C ASP A 105 -10.22 -3.11 -15.63
N ALA A 106 -9.45 -3.98 -16.30
CA ALA A 106 -9.89 -4.69 -17.49
C ALA A 106 -11.10 -5.59 -17.22
N GLY A 107 -11.14 -6.27 -16.07
CA GLY A 107 -12.27 -7.12 -15.75
C GLY A 107 -13.50 -6.36 -15.24
N ALA A 108 -13.33 -5.18 -14.63
CA ALA A 108 -14.45 -4.29 -14.33
C ALA A 108 -15.12 -3.80 -15.64
N PHE A 109 -14.31 -3.46 -16.64
CA PHE A 109 -14.79 -3.15 -17.99
C PHE A 109 -15.53 -4.35 -18.62
N GLY A 110 -14.98 -5.56 -18.52
CA GLY A 110 -15.66 -6.76 -19.01
C GLY A 110 -16.98 -7.05 -18.29
N ALA A 111 -17.04 -6.88 -16.96
CA ALA A 111 -18.25 -7.02 -16.15
C ALA A 111 -19.34 -6.03 -16.59
N PHE A 112 -18.97 -4.79 -16.91
CA PHE A 112 -19.89 -3.78 -17.43
C PHE A 112 -20.55 -4.24 -18.74
N PHE A 113 -19.78 -4.67 -19.74
CA PHE A 113 -20.36 -5.08 -21.03
C PHE A 113 -21.17 -6.38 -20.92
N LEU A 114 -20.71 -7.31 -20.09
CA LEU A 114 -21.43 -8.56 -19.84
C LEU A 114 -22.79 -8.28 -19.20
N GLY A 115 -22.84 -7.43 -18.18
CA GLY A 115 -24.09 -7.02 -17.54
C GLY A 115 -24.98 -6.18 -18.46
N LEU A 116 -24.41 -5.29 -19.27
CA LEU A 116 -25.14 -4.52 -20.27
C LEU A 116 -25.80 -5.44 -21.31
N ALA A 117 -25.11 -6.47 -21.78
CA ALA A 117 -25.67 -7.45 -22.71
C ALA A 117 -26.88 -8.18 -22.11
N TRP A 118 -26.81 -8.57 -20.83
CA TRP A 118 -27.94 -9.14 -20.11
C TRP A 118 -29.09 -8.16 -19.90
N ALA A 119 -28.79 -6.90 -19.56
CA ALA A 119 -29.80 -5.87 -19.39
C ALA A 119 -30.56 -5.59 -20.69
N VAL A 120 -29.85 -5.47 -21.82
CA VAL A 120 -30.44 -5.29 -23.15
C VAL A 120 -31.27 -6.50 -23.55
N TRP A 121 -30.73 -7.71 -23.39
CA TRP A 121 -31.44 -8.96 -23.70
C TRP A 121 -32.71 -9.11 -22.86
N TRP A 122 -32.63 -8.84 -21.56
CA TRP A 122 -33.76 -8.91 -20.63
C TRP A 122 -34.85 -7.91 -21.03
N MET A 123 -34.46 -6.65 -21.28
CA MET A 123 -35.39 -5.60 -21.70
C MET A 123 -36.11 -5.99 -23.00
N ASP A 124 -35.39 -6.50 -23.99
CA ASP A 124 -35.98 -6.92 -25.26
C ASP A 124 -36.94 -8.11 -25.08
N ARG A 125 -36.56 -9.10 -24.26
CA ARG A 125 -37.40 -10.26 -23.95
C ARG A 125 -38.69 -9.86 -23.25
N GLU A 126 -38.63 -8.98 -22.25
CA GLU A 126 -39.82 -8.54 -21.51
C GLU A 126 -40.71 -7.63 -22.36
N THR A 127 -40.11 -6.77 -23.20
CA THR A 127 -40.87 -5.96 -24.17
C THR A 127 -41.70 -6.84 -25.11
N LYS A 128 -41.15 -7.98 -25.56
CA LYS A 128 -41.84 -8.94 -26.43
C LYS A 128 -42.93 -9.75 -25.70
N ARG A 129 -42.82 -9.92 -24.38
CA ARG A 129 -43.78 -10.68 -23.55
C ARG A 129 -45.01 -9.86 -23.17
N ILE A 130 -44.83 -8.56 -22.98
CA ILE A 130 -45.90 -7.69 -22.52
C ILE A 130 -46.91 -7.47 -23.66
N ARG A 131 -48.17 -7.81 -23.39
CA ARG A 131 -49.28 -7.54 -24.32
C ARG A 131 -49.55 -6.03 -24.42
N PRO A 132 -49.98 -5.54 -25.60
CA PRO A 132 -50.40 -4.15 -25.76
C PRO A 132 -51.51 -3.81 -24.75
N ALA A 133 -51.42 -2.64 -24.12
CA ALA A 133 -52.43 -2.18 -23.18
C ALA A 133 -53.73 -1.86 -23.93
N PRO A 134 -54.92 -2.18 -23.37
CA PRO A 134 -56.19 -1.86 -23.99
C PRO A 134 -56.56 -0.36 -23.94
N SER A 135 -55.83 0.49 -23.21
CA SER A 135 -56.14 1.92 -23.07
C SER A 135 -54.92 2.85 -23.14
N GLU A 136 -55.15 4.10 -23.57
CA GLU A 136 -54.17 5.19 -23.71
C GLU A 136 -53.73 5.83 -22.38
N HIS A 137 -53.81 5.12 -21.25
CA HIS A 137 -53.37 5.69 -19.99
C HIS A 137 -51.84 5.84 -19.94
N ARG A 138 -51.39 6.97 -19.38
CA ARG A 138 -49.98 7.32 -19.23
C ARG A 138 -49.26 6.26 -18.37
N THR A 139 -48.40 5.45 -19.00
CA THR A 139 -47.66 4.36 -18.34
C THR A 139 -46.20 4.77 -18.09
N TRP A 140 -45.69 4.42 -16.91
CA TRP A 140 -44.29 4.62 -16.50
C TRP A 140 -43.40 3.40 -16.75
N ASP A 141 -43.98 2.25 -17.11
CA ASP A 141 -43.25 0.98 -17.24
C ASP A 141 -42.25 1.03 -18.41
N PRO A 142 -40.93 0.96 -18.15
CA PRO A 142 -39.89 1.06 -19.19
C PRO A 142 -39.87 -0.12 -20.15
N ARG A 143 -40.55 -1.22 -19.80
CA ARG A 143 -40.69 -2.39 -20.65
C ARG A 143 -41.75 -2.18 -21.74
N ARG A 144 -42.61 -1.16 -21.61
CA ARG A 144 -43.65 -0.83 -22.59
C ARG A 144 -43.18 0.25 -23.55
N LEU A 145 -43.22 -0.04 -24.84
CA LEU A 145 -42.89 0.94 -25.89
C LEU A 145 -43.86 2.14 -25.93
N THR A 146 -45.06 1.99 -25.36
CA THR A 146 -46.06 3.06 -25.22
C THR A 146 -45.83 3.98 -24.03
N ALA A 147 -44.75 3.79 -23.26
CA ALA A 147 -44.42 4.68 -22.15
C ALA A 147 -44.28 6.13 -22.65
N TRP A 148 -44.83 7.08 -21.90
CA TRP A 148 -45.04 8.45 -22.37
C TRP A 148 -43.74 9.17 -22.72
N TYR A 149 -42.64 8.83 -22.05
CA TYR A 149 -41.32 9.42 -22.24
C TYR A 149 -40.55 8.86 -23.45
N PHE A 150 -40.99 7.76 -24.05
CA PHE A 150 -40.43 7.29 -25.33
C PHE A 150 -41.05 8.02 -26.52
N GLY A 151 -42.23 8.61 -26.38
CA GLY A 151 -42.93 9.28 -27.47
C GLY A 151 -43.36 8.32 -28.60
N ARG A 152 -43.95 8.86 -29.67
CA ARG A 152 -44.58 8.06 -30.74
C ARG A 152 -43.62 7.63 -31.86
N LYS A 153 -42.52 8.34 -32.07
CA LYS A 153 -41.52 8.05 -33.13
C LYS A 153 -40.30 7.38 -32.52
N ASN A 154 -39.81 6.31 -33.16
CA ASN A 154 -38.59 5.58 -32.77
C ASN A 154 -38.57 5.12 -31.30
N ALA A 155 -39.72 4.71 -30.75
CA ALA A 155 -39.86 4.33 -29.34
C ALA A 155 -38.88 3.23 -28.91
N LYS A 156 -38.58 2.27 -29.80
CA LYS A 156 -37.61 1.19 -29.53
C LYS A 156 -36.17 1.70 -29.38
N LEU A 157 -35.75 2.64 -30.23
CA LEU A 157 -34.42 3.26 -30.12
C LEU A 157 -34.30 4.00 -28.79
N ARG A 158 -35.33 4.77 -28.42
CA ARG A 158 -35.37 5.51 -27.14
C ARG A 158 -35.38 4.57 -25.93
N GLN A 159 -36.06 3.42 -26.02
CA GLN A 159 -36.00 2.39 -24.98
C GLN A 159 -34.59 1.81 -24.84
N SER A 160 -33.90 1.52 -25.95
CA SER A 160 -32.51 1.03 -25.90
C SER A 160 -31.57 2.07 -25.30
N VAL A 161 -31.68 3.34 -25.70
CA VAL A 161 -30.90 4.45 -25.12
C VAL A 161 -31.19 4.61 -23.63
N PHE A 162 -32.47 4.56 -23.22
CA PHE A 162 -32.85 4.62 -21.81
C PHE A 162 -32.27 3.45 -21.00
N THR A 163 -32.30 2.24 -21.55
CA THR A 163 -31.73 1.05 -20.91
C THR A 163 -30.22 1.18 -20.74
N LEU A 164 -29.53 1.67 -21.77
CA LEU A 164 -28.09 1.94 -21.71
C LEU A 164 -27.77 2.98 -20.63
N LEU A 165 -28.42 4.16 -20.66
CA LEU A 165 -28.16 5.24 -19.71
C LEU A 165 -28.46 4.83 -18.27
N THR A 166 -29.59 4.16 -18.03
CA THR A 166 -29.96 3.71 -16.67
C THR A 166 -29.04 2.62 -16.16
N TYR A 167 -28.68 1.64 -16.99
CA TYR A 167 -27.69 0.62 -16.61
C TYR A 167 -26.33 1.24 -16.32
N SER A 168 -25.84 2.13 -17.18
CA SER A 168 -24.56 2.81 -16.99
C SER A 168 -24.53 3.65 -15.72
N ALA A 169 -25.59 4.38 -15.42
CA ALA A 169 -25.70 5.15 -14.18
C ALA A 169 -25.70 4.24 -12.94
N LEU A 170 -26.49 3.16 -12.94
CA LEU A 170 -26.55 2.21 -11.83
C LEU A 170 -25.21 1.47 -11.63
N PHE A 171 -24.58 1.03 -12.72
CA PHE A 171 -23.26 0.38 -12.67
C PHE A 171 -22.21 1.35 -12.13
N CYS A 172 -22.18 2.60 -12.61
CA CYS A 172 -21.26 3.61 -12.13
C CYS A 172 -21.46 3.89 -10.63
N MET A 173 -22.70 4.05 -10.17
CA MET A 173 -23.00 4.23 -8.74
C MET A 173 -22.56 3.03 -7.90
N MET A 174 -22.81 1.80 -8.37
CA MET A 174 -22.38 0.59 -7.68
C MET A 174 -20.85 0.46 -7.65
N PHE A 175 -20.18 0.74 -8.78
CA PHE A 175 -18.72 0.72 -8.88
C PHE A 175 -18.08 1.75 -7.95
N LEU A 176 -18.61 2.97 -7.92
CA LEU A 176 -18.17 3.99 -6.97
C LEU A 176 -18.42 3.56 -5.53
N PHE A 177 -19.57 2.98 -5.21
CA PHE A 177 -19.86 2.48 -3.87
C PHE A 177 -18.85 1.40 -3.44
N LEU A 178 -18.63 0.38 -4.28
CA LEU A 178 -17.70 -0.72 -4.00
C LEU A 178 -16.25 -0.26 -3.89
N THR A 179 -15.80 0.66 -4.74
CA THR A 179 -14.44 1.21 -4.68
C THR A 179 -14.23 2.20 -3.53
N LYS A 180 -15.32 2.73 -2.95
CA LYS A 180 -15.31 3.59 -1.76
C LYS A 180 -15.53 2.84 -0.45
N LEU A 181 -15.69 1.51 -0.46
CA LEU A 181 -15.74 0.70 0.75
C LEU A 181 -14.37 0.75 1.46
N THR A 182 -14.15 1.78 2.26
CA THR A 182 -13.02 1.85 3.18
C THR A 182 -13.41 1.09 4.45
N GLY A 183 -12.70 0.01 4.75
CA GLY A 183 -12.86 -0.70 6.02
C GLY A 183 -12.51 0.20 7.20
N CYS A 184 -12.87 -0.22 8.42
CA CYS A 184 -12.29 0.38 9.62
C CYS A 184 -10.76 0.24 9.54
N ALA A 185 -10.11 1.33 9.14
CA ALA A 185 -8.67 1.40 9.00
C ALA A 185 -8.12 1.71 10.38
N ILE A 186 -7.64 0.67 11.07
CA ILE A 186 -7.06 0.79 12.41
C ILE A 186 -5.60 0.36 12.28
N TYR A 187 -4.70 1.17 12.80
CA TYR A 187 -3.30 0.83 13.01
C TYR A 187 -3.03 0.59 14.49
N GLU A 188 -2.25 -0.45 14.79
CA GLU A 188 -1.75 -0.75 16.14
C GLU A 188 -0.26 -1.10 16.04
N ALA A 189 0.56 -0.38 16.80
CA ALA A 189 1.99 -0.67 16.90
C ALA A 189 2.23 -1.98 17.66
N PRO A 190 3.35 -2.69 17.39
CA PRO A 190 3.71 -3.86 18.17
C PRO A 190 4.05 -3.47 19.62
N LEU A 191 3.58 -4.26 20.57
CA LEU A 191 3.92 -4.10 21.99
C LEU A 191 5.39 -4.44 22.23
N GLY A 192 6.09 -3.61 23.00
CA GLY A 192 7.42 -3.91 23.55
C GLY A 192 7.86 -2.84 24.54
N GLY A 193 9.04 -2.99 25.13
CA GLY A 193 9.46 -2.10 26.21
C GLY A 193 10.95 -2.10 26.54
N GLY A 194 11.81 -2.13 25.53
CA GLY A 194 13.23 -1.81 25.68
C GLY A 194 13.50 -0.34 26.02
N GLU A 195 14.78 -0.01 26.19
CA GLU A 195 15.30 1.36 26.17
C GLU A 195 16.05 1.58 24.85
N ASP A 196 15.72 2.66 24.12
CA ASP A 196 16.51 3.09 22.95
C ASP A 196 17.89 3.60 23.43
N LYS A 197 18.84 2.70 23.70
CA LYS A 197 20.22 3.07 24.03
C LYS A 197 21.05 3.19 22.77
N GLN A 198 21.43 4.43 22.45
CA GLN A 198 22.49 4.69 21.50
C GLN A 198 23.81 4.17 22.08
N LEU A 199 24.39 3.13 21.48
CA LEU A 199 25.74 2.71 21.81
C LEU A 199 26.71 3.80 21.38
N ARG A 200 27.52 4.29 22.33
CA ARG A 200 28.49 5.36 22.07
C ARG A 200 29.57 4.79 21.15
N GLN A 201 29.60 5.27 19.90
CA GLN A 201 30.70 4.97 18.98
C GLN A 201 32.02 5.39 19.62
N THR A 202 32.82 4.41 20.05
CA THR A 202 34.14 4.67 20.60
C THR A 202 35.11 4.61 19.43
N VAL A 203 35.44 5.77 18.86
CA VAL A 203 36.46 5.85 17.81
C VAL A 203 37.82 5.54 18.44
N LYS A 204 38.34 4.33 18.24
CA LYS A 204 39.74 4.02 18.54
C LYS A 204 40.60 4.56 17.41
N ILE A 205 41.20 5.72 17.62
CA ILE A 205 42.18 6.31 16.69
C ILE A 205 43.45 5.45 16.76
N GLN A 206 43.67 4.57 15.77
CA GLN A 206 45.01 4.00 15.57
C GLN A 206 45.84 4.98 14.75
N LYS A 207 46.84 5.60 15.40
CA LYS A 207 47.82 6.45 14.72
C LYS A 207 48.80 5.56 13.95
N VAL A 208 48.60 5.40 12.64
CA VAL A 208 49.57 4.71 11.77
C VAL A 208 50.62 5.72 11.30
N ILE A 209 51.80 5.72 11.92
CA ILE A 209 52.89 6.64 11.56
C ILE A 209 53.59 6.11 10.30
N LYS A 210 53.28 6.64 9.12
CA LYS A 210 54.06 6.38 7.89
C LYS A 210 55.19 7.41 7.77
N LYS A 211 56.44 6.93 7.71
CA LYS A 211 57.61 7.81 7.49
C LYS A 211 57.70 8.20 6.02
N LYS A 212 57.45 9.47 5.70
CA LYS A 212 57.73 10.03 4.37
C LYS A 212 58.99 10.88 4.43
N TYR A 213 60.06 10.44 3.78
CA TYR A 213 61.29 11.22 3.69
C TYR A 213 61.12 12.27 2.59
N VAL A 214 61.02 13.54 2.97
CA VAL A 214 61.07 14.65 2.01
C VAL A 214 62.53 15.06 1.87
N ILE A 215 63.16 14.70 0.75
CA ILE A 215 64.52 15.12 0.44
C ILE A 215 64.43 16.41 -0.38
N ASN A 216 64.89 17.51 0.20
CA ASN A 216 65.10 18.75 -0.54
C ASN A 216 66.37 18.57 -1.41
N PRO A 217 66.31 18.66 -2.75
CA PRO A 217 67.45 18.39 -3.63
C PRO A 217 68.63 19.36 -3.47
N TYR A 218 68.46 20.50 -2.78
CA TYR A 218 69.44 21.59 -2.74
C TYR A 218 69.95 21.95 -1.33
N SER A 219 69.65 21.18 -0.29
CA SER A 219 70.12 21.50 1.07
C SER A 219 71.39 20.75 1.45
N SER A 220 72.44 21.50 1.83
CA SER A 220 73.65 20.99 2.50
C SER A 220 73.36 20.65 3.96
N ILE A 221 72.72 19.51 4.17
CA ILE A 221 72.59 18.74 5.41
C ILE A 221 71.86 19.44 6.59
N LEU A 222 70.64 18.96 6.83
CA LEU A 222 70.03 18.81 8.16
C LEU A 222 69.48 17.39 8.24
N PHE A 223 70.15 16.50 8.99
CA PHE A 223 69.66 15.16 9.30
C PHE A 223 68.63 15.25 10.45
N ASN A 224 67.48 14.57 10.28
CA ASN A 224 66.28 14.55 11.13
C ASN A 224 65.36 15.80 11.09
N PRO A 225 64.59 16.02 10.00
CA PRO A 225 63.32 16.72 10.14
C PRO A 225 62.38 15.90 11.05
N PRO A 226 61.56 16.54 11.93
CA PRO A 226 60.58 15.81 12.71
C PRO A 226 59.63 15.04 11.77
N PRO A 227 59.27 13.79 12.09
CA PRO A 227 58.36 13.02 11.26
C PRO A 227 57.05 13.78 11.08
N ILE A 228 56.64 14.01 9.84
CA ILE A 228 55.32 14.54 9.52
C ILE A 228 54.33 13.38 9.72
N ASP A 229 53.43 13.52 10.69
CA ASP A 229 52.43 12.52 11.03
C ASP A 229 51.30 12.51 9.99
N ASP A 230 51.37 11.61 9.00
CA ASP A 230 50.19 11.27 8.19
C ASP A 230 49.24 10.40 9.05
N VAL A 231 48.17 11.00 9.57
CA VAL A 231 47.17 10.28 10.36
C VAL A 231 46.18 9.60 9.40
N GLU A 232 46.45 8.36 9.02
CA GLU A 232 45.41 7.50 8.44
C GLU A 232 44.45 7.08 9.57
N LEU A 233 43.24 7.62 9.55
CA LEU A 233 42.16 7.23 10.47
C LEU A 233 41.68 5.82 10.09
N GLN A 234 42.29 4.79 10.66
CA GLN A 234 41.68 3.46 10.67
C GLN A 234 40.58 3.44 11.73
N LEU A 235 39.35 3.72 11.29
CA LEU A 235 38.13 3.52 12.06
C LEU A 235 37.92 2.01 12.25
N LEU A 236 38.63 1.40 13.21
CA LEU A 236 38.32 0.04 13.64
C LEU A 236 36.97 0.07 14.37
N GLU A 237 35.93 -0.27 13.62
CA GLU A 237 34.55 -0.41 14.06
C GLU A 237 34.43 -1.66 14.96
N VAL A 238 34.96 -1.61 16.19
CA VAL A 238 34.65 -2.63 17.20
C VAL A 238 33.29 -2.28 17.79
N THR A 239 32.25 -2.50 17.00
CA THR A 239 30.86 -2.38 17.45
C THR A 239 30.53 -3.67 18.19
N GLU A 240 30.60 -3.65 19.51
CA GLU A 240 30.01 -4.70 20.33
C GLU A 240 28.49 -4.62 20.14
N HIS A 241 27.94 -5.54 19.33
CA HIS A 241 26.57 -5.56 18.79
C HIS A 241 25.49 -5.86 19.84
N LEU A 242 25.36 -5.06 20.90
CA LEU A 242 24.28 -5.20 21.87
C LEU A 242 23.35 -3.99 21.83
N TYR A 243 22.71 -3.79 20.69
CA TYR A 243 21.60 -2.85 20.56
C TYR A 243 20.28 -3.57 20.90
N GLN A 244 19.53 -3.03 21.87
CA GLN A 244 18.21 -3.54 22.23
C GLN A 244 17.16 -2.51 21.82
N ILE A 245 16.23 -2.92 20.96
CA ILE A 245 15.16 -2.03 20.49
C ILE A 245 13.99 -2.06 21.46
N GLY A 246 13.45 -0.90 21.76
CA GLY A 246 12.12 -0.77 22.33
C GLY A 246 11.96 0.51 23.14
N GLN A 247 10.72 0.83 23.46
CA GLN A 247 10.37 1.98 24.30
C GLN A 247 9.37 1.53 25.36
N GLY A 248 9.78 1.31 26.60
CA GLY A 248 8.84 0.97 27.68
C GLY A 248 9.45 0.26 28.90
N LYS A 249 8.59 -0.37 29.71
CA LYS A 249 8.97 -1.19 30.88
C LYS A 249 8.70 -2.69 30.70
N ALA A 250 8.25 -3.10 29.52
CA ALA A 250 7.89 -4.48 29.18
C ALA A 250 9.04 -5.18 28.45
N ASP A 251 9.14 -6.50 28.55
CA ASP A 251 10.19 -7.24 27.84
C ASP A 251 9.94 -7.26 26.31
N GLY A 252 11.00 -7.07 25.51
CA GLY A 252 11.00 -7.30 24.06
C GLY A 252 10.97 -6.05 23.15
N ALA A 253 11.18 -6.29 21.85
CA ALA A 253 11.27 -5.27 20.83
C ALA A 253 9.89 -4.75 20.40
N GLY A 254 9.62 -3.46 20.66
CA GLY A 254 8.35 -2.83 20.33
C GLY A 254 8.12 -1.52 21.09
N PHE A 255 6.88 -1.04 21.08
CA PHE A 255 6.50 0.25 21.64
C PHE A 255 5.53 0.07 22.82
N SER A 256 5.67 0.89 23.85
CA SER A 256 4.87 0.83 25.09
C SER A 256 3.38 1.09 24.90
N ALA A 257 2.99 1.86 23.87
CA ALA A 257 1.59 2.06 23.49
C ALA A 257 1.09 0.98 22.49
N GLY A 258 1.93 0.00 22.16
CA GLY A 258 1.59 -1.08 21.25
C GLY A 258 0.64 -2.13 21.82
N THR A 259 0.24 -3.08 20.99
CA THR A 259 -0.60 -4.22 21.37
C THR A 259 0.04 -5.54 20.95
N THR A 260 -0.40 -6.65 21.54
CA THR A 260 0.10 -7.99 21.20
C THR A 260 -0.24 -8.44 19.78
N ARG A 261 -1.19 -7.79 19.12
CA ARG A 261 -1.57 -8.04 17.72
C ARG A 261 -1.02 -7.00 16.76
N GLY A 262 -0.41 -5.94 17.29
CA GLY A 262 0.12 -4.85 16.50
C GLY A 262 1.33 -5.29 15.68
N LYS A 263 1.42 -4.76 14.47
CA LYS A 263 2.48 -5.04 13.52
C LYS A 263 2.91 -3.74 12.86
N VAL A 264 4.21 -3.58 12.63
CA VAL A 264 4.71 -2.48 11.78
C VAL A 264 4.21 -2.70 10.34
N ARG A 265 3.63 -1.66 9.75
CA ARG A 265 3.03 -1.70 8.41
C ARG A 265 3.79 -0.74 7.50
N PHE A 266 4.08 -1.17 6.28
CA PHE A 266 4.70 -0.33 5.26
C PHE A 266 3.63 0.12 4.27
N ILE A 267 3.22 1.39 4.34
CA ILE A 267 2.12 1.92 3.52
C ILE A 267 2.69 2.74 2.38
N ARG A 268 2.50 2.26 1.16
CA ARG A 268 2.88 2.95 -0.09
C ARG A 268 1.72 3.82 -0.56
N LEU A 269 1.92 5.12 -0.69
CA LEU A 269 0.88 6.02 -1.18
C LEU A 269 0.67 5.85 -2.69
N ILE A 270 -0.59 5.64 -3.07
CA ILE A 270 -1.07 5.73 -4.45
C ILE A 270 -1.49 7.18 -4.68
N TYR A 271 -0.86 7.82 -5.66
CA TYR A 271 -1.13 9.19 -6.10
C TYR A 271 -1.19 9.24 -7.64
N ASP A 272 -1.85 10.25 -8.20
CA ASP A 272 -1.97 10.43 -9.65
C ASP A 272 -0.73 11.15 -10.22
N GLY A 273 -0.51 11.11 -11.54
CA GLY A 273 0.63 11.80 -12.18
C GLY A 273 1.82 10.89 -12.54
N GLY A 274 1.90 9.69 -11.97
CA GLY A 274 2.76 8.61 -12.46
C GLY A 274 3.46 7.79 -11.38
N ASP A 275 3.84 6.57 -11.77
CA ASP A 275 4.84 5.66 -11.18
C ASP A 275 5.00 5.51 -9.66
N TRP A 276 3.97 5.80 -8.87
CA TRP A 276 3.93 5.55 -7.43
C TRP A 276 4.31 4.11 -7.02
N GLN A 277 4.17 3.14 -7.94
CA GLN A 277 4.47 1.72 -7.76
C GLN A 277 5.91 1.32 -8.08
N GLN A 278 6.83 2.27 -8.29
CA GLN A 278 8.21 1.99 -8.66
C GLN A 278 8.87 0.98 -7.71
N ASP A 279 9.55 -0.01 -8.31
CA ASP A 279 10.28 -1.12 -7.68
C ASP A 279 9.46 -2.06 -6.78
N MET A 280 8.14 -1.89 -6.71
CA MET A 280 7.27 -2.79 -5.97
C MET A 280 7.23 -4.20 -6.59
N ASP A 281 7.32 -4.30 -7.92
CA ASP A 281 7.39 -5.57 -8.66
C ASP A 281 8.73 -6.30 -8.48
N ARG A 282 9.74 -5.58 -7.99
CA ARG A 282 11.06 -6.11 -7.61
C ARG A 282 11.21 -6.29 -6.10
N GLY A 283 10.12 -6.25 -5.35
CA GLY A 283 10.13 -6.56 -3.91
C GLY A 283 10.67 -5.45 -2.99
N SER A 284 10.97 -4.25 -3.49
CA SER A 284 11.63 -3.16 -2.73
C SER A 284 10.99 -2.90 -1.35
N ASP A 285 9.69 -2.59 -1.31
CA ASP A 285 8.94 -2.32 -0.08
C ASP A 285 8.89 -3.52 0.87
N LEU A 286 8.75 -4.72 0.31
CA LEU A 286 8.67 -5.96 1.07
C LEU A 286 10.02 -6.28 1.72
N ASN A 287 11.11 -6.08 0.98
CA ASN A 287 12.46 -6.33 1.44
C ASN A 287 12.82 -5.36 2.58
N LEU A 288 12.52 -4.06 2.46
CA LEU A 288 12.73 -3.12 3.55
C LEU A 288 11.89 -3.47 4.78
N LEU A 289 10.61 -3.80 4.60
CA LEU A 289 9.74 -4.20 5.72
C LEU A 289 10.23 -5.48 6.39
N THR A 290 10.71 -6.45 5.62
CA THR A 290 11.26 -7.71 6.13
C THR A 290 12.57 -7.48 6.87
N GLU A 291 13.50 -6.73 6.29
CA GLU A 291 14.77 -6.37 6.91
C GLU A 291 14.55 -5.57 8.20
N TYR A 292 13.55 -4.67 8.24
CA TYR A 292 13.14 -4.03 9.47
C TYR A 292 12.73 -5.07 10.53
N GLY A 293 11.86 -6.01 10.21
CA GLY A 293 11.42 -7.04 11.15
C GLY A 293 12.57 -7.94 11.63
N VAL A 294 13.44 -8.37 10.72
CA VAL A 294 14.60 -9.23 11.00
C VAL A 294 15.61 -8.52 11.89
N ARG A 295 15.98 -7.29 11.55
CA ARG A 295 17.02 -6.54 12.26
C ARG A 295 16.53 -5.97 13.58
N THR A 296 15.23 -5.69 13.69
CA THR A 296 14.67 -5.10 14.90
C THR A 296 14.04 -6.09 15.87
N GLY A 297 13.67 -7.27 15.39
CA GLY A 297 12.86 -8.24 16.16
C GLY A 297 11.41 -7.82 16.37
N GLN A 298 10.97 -6.68 15.81
CA GLN A 298 9.58 -6.23 15.88
C GLN A 298 8.73 -7.00 14.86
N PRO A 299 7.49 -7.41 15.21
CA PRO A 299 6.62 -8.05 14.25
C PRO A 299 6.16 -7.05 13.19
N VAL A 300 6.29 -7.46 11.93
CA VAL A 300 5.94 -6.68 10.74
C VAL A 300 4.75 -7.32 10.01
N ASN A 301 4.08 -6.53 9.18
CA ASN A 301 3.06 -7.05 8.28
C ASN A 301 3.71 -7.92 7.19
N ASP A 302 2.97 -8.91 6.72
CA ASP A 302 3.48 -9.93 5.79
C ASP A 302 3.59 -9.38 4.36
N ARG A 303 3.05 -8.18 4.11
CA ARG A 303 3.10 -7.48 2.82
C ARG A 303 3.09 -5.96 2.99
N PRO A 304 3.69 -5.21 2.06
CA PRO A 304 3.46 -3.78 1.94
C PRO A 304 2.02 -3.50 1.49
N GLU A 305 1.56 -2.29 1.77
CA GLU A 305 0.17 -1.88 1.57
C GLU A 305 0.06 -0.66 0.67
N PRO A 306 -0.21 -0.84 -0.64
CA PRO A 306 -0.62 0.25 -1.51
C PRO A 306 -1.91 0.89 -1.02
N MET A 307 -1.91 2.22 -0.88
CA MET A 307 -3.02 2.95 -0.27
C MET A 307 -3.21 4.31 -0.91
N LYS A 308 -4.43 4.57 -1.41
CA LYS A 308 -4.83 5.92 -1.85
C LYS A 308 -4.79 6.91 -0.69
N ILE A 309 -4.32 8.12 -0.95
CA ILE A 309 -4.25 9.21 0.04
C ILE A 309 -5.59 9.42 0.74
N ALA A 310 -6.70 9.39 -0.01
CA ALA A 310 -8.05 9.55 0.54
C ALA A 310 -8.41 8.57 1.68
N ARG A 311 -7.79 7.38 1.73
CA ARG A 311 -8.04 6.38 2.78
C ARG A 311 -7.42 6.78 4.13
N LEU A 312 -6.42 7.67 4.16
CA LEU A 312 -5.83 8.17 5.41
C LEU A 312 -6.86 8.89 6.30
N LYS A 313 -7.91 9.45 5.70
CA LYS A 313 -9.05 10.04 6.42
C LYS A 313 -9.77 9.03 7.32
N ALA A 314 -9.85 7.77 6.90
CA ALA A 314 -10.59 6.72 7.60
C ALA A 314 -9.90 6.25 8.90
N PHE A 315 -8.61 6.55 9.08
CA PHE A 315 -7.91 6.20 10.31
C PHE A 315 -8.28 7.17 11.45
N PRO A 316 -8.63 6.67 12.64
CA PRO A 316 -8.74 7.51 13.83
C PRO A 316 -7.38 8.10 14.24
N ALA A 317 -7.34 9.30 14.83
CA ALA A 317 -6.09 9.98 15.16
C ALA A 317 -5.10 9.12 15.96
N ARG A 318 -5.57 8.40 16.99
CA ARG A 318 -4.73 7.53 17.84
C ARG A 318 -4.57 6.09 17.33
N LYS A 319 -5.06 5.82 16.14
CA LYS A 319 -5.00 4.51 15.46
C LYS A 319 -4.59 4.70 14.00
N SER A 320 -3.76 5.71 13.72
CA SER A 320 -3.23 6.02 12.40
C SER A 320 -1.84 5.42 12.20
N PRO A 321 -1.44 5.09 10.97
CA PRO A 321 -0.10 4.61 10.70
C PRO A 321 0.95 5.69 11.05
N PRO A 322 2.06 5.34 11.72
CA PRO A 322 3.10 6.30 12.07
C PRO A 322 3.84 6.86 10.85
N MET A 323 3.91 6.08 9.77
CA MET A 323 4.63 6.41 8.55
C MET A 323 3.84 5.99 7.31
N VAL A 324 3.88 6.84 6.29
CA VAL A 324 3.51 6.50 4.91
C VAL A 324 4.68 6.85 3.99
N TYR A 325 4.81 6.10 2.91
CA TYR A 325 5.92 6.19 1.97
C TYR A 325 5.45 6.58 0.57
N MET A 326 6.23 7.42 -0.12
CA MET A 326 5.97 7.89 -1.47
C MET A 326 7.28 7.88 -2.26
N THR A 327 7.26 7.37 -3.49
CA THR A 327 8.38 7.50 -4.45
C THR A 327 7.84 7.70 -5.85
N GLY A 328 8.69 8.15 -6.76
CA GLY A 328 8.45 8.15 -8.20
C GLY A 328 9.50 8.95 -8.95
N GLN A 329 9.42 8.93 -10.28
CA GLN A 329 10.25 9.72 -11.20
C GLN A 329 9.40 10.56 -12.17
N GLN A 330 8.09 10.29 -12.28
CA GLN A 330 7.14 11.02 -13.14
C GLN A 330 6.48 12.20 -12.40
N GLY A 331 5.21 12.47 -12.69
CA GLY A 331 4.47 13.60 -12.14
C GLY A 331 3.89 13.28 -10.76
N ILE A 332 3.74 14.30 -9.92
CA ILE A 332 2.95 14.25 -8.69
C ILE A 332 1.68 15.09 -8.90
N ASP A 333 0.54 14.42 -9.01
CA ASP A 333 -0.79 15.03 -9.00
C ASP A 333 -1.54 14.62 -7.72
N VAL A 334 -1.71 15.61 -6.85
CA VAL A 334 -2.44 15.49 -5.58
C VAL A 334 -3.51 16.57 -5.56
N SER A 335 -4.77 16.16 -5.46
CA SER A 335 -5.90 17.08 -5.41
C SER A 335 -5.90 17.92 -4.14
N ASP A 336 -6.62 19.05 -4.13
CA ASP A 336 -6.74 19.87 -2.92
C ASP A 336 -7.37 19.10 -1.75
N SER A 337 -8.29 18.18 -2.04
CA SER A 337 -8.91 17.32 -1.04
C SER A 337 -7.91 16.35 -0.40
N GLU A 338 -6.99 15.81 -1.19
CA GLU A 338 -5.94 14.91 -0.71
C GLU A 338 -4.84 15.67 0.04
N ALA A 339 -4.50 16.87 -0.41
CA ALA A 339 -3.57 17.75 0.31
C ALA A 339 -4.09 18.09 1.72
N LEU A 340 -5.39 18.35 1.88
CA LEU A 340 -6.01 18.54 3.19
C LEU A 340 -5.97 17.27 4.06
N ILE A 341 -6.16 16.09 3.47
CA ILE A 341 -6.09 14.81 4.18
C ILE A 341 -4.65 14.52 4.64
N LEU A 342 -3.64 14.77 3.80
CA LEU A 342 -2.23 14.66 4.19
C LEU A 342 -1.88 15.65 5.30
N ARG A 343 -2.42 16.87 5.25
CA ARG A 343 -2.23 17.86 6.30
C ARG A 343 -2.82 17.40 7.63
N GLU A 344 -4.06 16.92 7.64
CA GLU A 344 -4.71 16.33 8.82
C GLU A 344 -3.87 15.16 9.36
N TYR A 345 -3.41 14.27 8.48
CA TYR A 345 -2.56 13.14 8.85
C TYR A 345 -1.23 13.56 9.51
N LEU A 346 -0.54 14.54 8.95
CA LEU A 346 0.73 15.03 9.48
C LEU A 346 0.56 15.83 10.78
N LEU A 347 -0.48 16.67 10.88
CA LEU A 347 -0.65 17.58 12.02
C LEU A 347 -1.45 16.95 13.16
N GLU A 348 -2.61 16.36 12.87
CA GLU A 348 -3.57 15.91 13.88
C GLU A 348 -3.40 14.43 14.25
N LYS A 349 -2.95 13.61 13.29
CA LYS A 349 -2.77 12.16 13.49
C LYS A 349 -1.33 11.78 13.82
N HIS A 350 -0.46 12.77 13.99
CA HIS A 350 0.96 12.59 14.32
C HIS A 350 1.74 11.67 13.37
N GLY A 351 1.27 11.55 12.13
CA GLY A 351 1.90 10.73 11.11
C GLY A 351 3.18 11.36 10.55
N MET A 352 3.95 10.56 9.84
CA MET A 352 5.13 10.97 9.08
C MET A 352 4.98 10.59 7.60
N LEU A 353 5.41 11.48 6.71
CA LEU A 353 5.59 11.18 5.29
C LEU A 353 7.07 10.98 5.00
N PHE A 354 7.42 9.81 4.51
CA PHE A 354 8.72 9.53 3.94
C PHE A 354 8.61 9.57 2.41
N ALA A 355 9.37 10.45 1.77
CA ALA A 355 9.44 10.58 0.33
C ALA A 355 10.85 10.23 -0.17
N ASP A 356 10.92 9.45 -1.24
CA ASP A 356 12.15 9.11 -1.93
C ASP A 356 12.05 9.55 -3.39
N ASN A 357 13.11 10.13 -3.94
CA ASN A 357 13.15 10.51 -5.34
C ASN A 357 13.65 9.32 -6.16
N GLY A 358 12.73 8.65 -6.84
CA GLY A 358 12.97 7.41 -7.57
C GLY A 358 13.59 7.58 -8.96
N GLY A 359 14.13 8.76 -9.33
CA GLY A 359 14.87 8.83 -10.59
C GLY A 359 14.92 10.16 -11.34
N SER A 360 14.28 11.23 -10.85
CA SER A 360 14.09 12.44 -11.66
C SER A 360 14.45 13.73 -10.94
N SER A 361 15.25 14.57 -11.61
CA SER A 361 15.58 15.92 -11.12
C SER A 361 14.38 16.84 -11.01
N GLY A 362 13.29 16.56 -11.73
CA GLY A 362 12.04 17.31 -11.65
C GLY A 362 11.16 16.93 -10.47
N TRP A 363 11.33 15.73 -9.90
CA TRP A 363 10.42 15.19 -8.88
C TRP A 363 10.51 15.98 -7.57
N GLU A 364 11.72 16.40 -7.18
CA GLU A 364 11.94 17.25 -6.00
C GLU A 364 11.09 18.53 -6.02
N GLY A 365 11.11 19.25 -7.15
CA GLY A 365 10.38 20.51 -7.29
C GLY A 365 8.87 20.32 -7.15
N GLN A 366 8.36 19.22 -7.70
CA GLN A 366 6.96 18.83 -7.58
C GLN A 366 6.60 18.45 -6.14
N PHE A 367 7.46 17.67 -5.47
CA PHE A 367 7.28 17.29 -4.08
C PHE A 367 7.28 18.50 -3.15
N VAL A 368 8.23 19.43 -3.32
CA VAL A 368 8.28 20.69 -2.55
C VAL A 368 7.04 21.55 -2.83
N SER A 369 6.56 21.63 -4.08
CA SER A 369 5.34 22.34 -4.44
C SER A 369 4.09 21.74 -3.77
N MET A 370 3.98 20.41 -3.78
CA MET A 370 2.94 19.67 -3.06
C MET A 370 3.01 19.98 -1.55
N MET A 371 4.20 19.93 -0.96
CA MET A 371 4.40 20.21 0.46
C MET A 371 4.06 21.65 0.84
N LYS A 372 4.27 22.64 -0.03
CA LYS A 372 3.80 24.02 0.18
C LYS A 372 2.27 24.12 0.25
N ARG A 373 1.54 23.26 -0.49
CA ARG A 373 0.07 23.20 -0.40
C ARG A 373 -0.39 22.51 0.89
N ILE A 374 0.31 21.45 1.30
CA ILE A 374 -0.01 20.67 2.51
C ILE A 374 0.34 21.45 3.78
N LEU A 375 1.56 21.99 3.87
CA LEU A 375 2.13 22.71 5.02
C LEU A 375 2.63 24.13 4.62
N PRO A 376 1.75 25.06 4.21
CA PRO A 376 2.12 26.41 3.73
C PRO A 376 2.83 27.30 4.74
N LYS A 377 2.92 26.89 6.02
CA LYS A 377 3.60 27.64 7.09
C LYS A 377 4.92 26.99 7.53
N VAL A 378 5.32 25.89 6.90
CA VAL A 378 6.50 25.11 7.27
C VAL A 378 7.45 25.07 6.08
N GLU A 379 8.59 25.71 6.21
CA GLU A 379 9.66 25.64 5.21
C GLU A 379 10.53 24.40 5.43
N PRO A 380 11.06 23.78 4.36
CA PRO A 380 11.96 22.65 4.49
C PRO A 380 13.32 23.06 5.09
N ILE A 381 13.88 22.19 5.92
CA ILE A 381 15.26 22.28 6.42
C ILE A 381 16.12 21.19 5.81
N ASN A 382 17.43 21.37 5.84
CA ASN A 382 18.37 20.28 5.56
C ASN A 382 18.44 19.36 6.78
N VAL A 383 18.33 18.04 6.56
CA VAL A 383 18.50 17.03 7.62
C VAL A 383 19.92 16.48 7.55
N TYR A 384 20.75 16.84 8.52
CA TYR A 384 22.15 16.44 8.59
C TYR A 384 22.34 15.15 9.41
N LEU A 385 23.54 14.54 9.35
CA LEU A 385 23.87 13.25 10.00
C LEU A 385 23.84 13.30 11.53
N ASP A 386 23.79 14.50 12.11
CA ASP A 386 23.64 14.68 13.55
C ASP A 386 22.20 14.55 14.06
N HIS A 387 21.23 14.61 13.16
CA HIS A 387 19.83 14.37 13.49
C HIS A 387 19.61 12.92 13.95
N THR A 388 18.74 12.72 14.94
CA THR A 388 18.46 11.39 15.53
C THR A 388 18.05 10.35 14.49
N ILE A 389 17.34 10.76 13.43
CA ILE A 389 16.91 9.89 12.31
C ILE A 389 18.09 9.28 11.52
N HIS A 390 19.30 9.83 11.63
CA HIS A 390 20.50 9.28 11.00
C HIS A 390 21.41 8.56 12.01
N ARG A 391 20.96 8.41 13.25
CA ARG A 391 21.75 7.86 14.36
C ARG A 391 21.16 6.63 15.02
N ILE A 392 19.83 6.46 14.95
CA ILE A 392 19.10 5.42 15.67
C ILE A 392 18.13 4.71 14.71
N PRO A 393 18.14 3.36 14.66
CA PRO A 393 19.05 2.47 15.39
C PRO A 393 20.49 2.41 14.86
N TYR A 394 20.71 2.79 13.59
CA TYR A 394 22.02 2.69 12.95
C TYR A 394 22.66 4.07 12.76
N PRO A 395 23.89 4.29 13.25
CA PRO A 395 24.64 5.51 12.94
C PRO A 395 25.15 5.48 11.50
N LEU A 396 24.71 6.44 10.70
CA LEU A 396 25.11 6.54 9.31
C LEU A 396 26.40 7.37 9.17
N PRO A 397 27.48 6.83 8.57
CA PRO A 397 28.72 7.59 8.36
C PRO A 397 28.58 8.64 7.24
N LYS A 398 27.63 8.43 6.33
CA LYS A 398 27.25 9.33 5.24
C LYS A 398 25.80 9.08 4.87
N LEU A 399 25.16 10.03 4.19
CA LEU A 399 23.84 9.80 3.60
C LEU A 399 24.02 8.84 2.41
N PRO A 400 23.43 7.62 2.44
CA PRO A 400 23.50 6.72 1.30
C PRO A 400 22.68 7.32 0.15
N ILE A 401 23.26 7.32 -1.05
CA ILE A 401 22.63 7.79 -2.29
C ILE A 401 22.95 6.72 -3.33
N VAL A 402 21.93 6.14 -3.95
CA VAL A 402 22.09 5.16 -5.03
C VAL A 402 22.42 5.90 -6.33
N ALA A 403 21.59 6.87 -6.68
CA ALA A 403 21.76 7.70 -7.86
C ALA A 403 21.43 9.17 -7.54
N PRO A 404 22.26 10.14 -7.96
CA PRO A 404 22.03 11.54 -7.65
C PRO A 404 20.97 12.14 -8.58
N HIS A 405 19.81 12.50 -8.03
CA HIS A 405 18.70 13.13 -8.77
C HIS A 405 18.47 14.60 -8.38
N GLY A 406 19.51 15.29 -7.92
CA GLY A 406 19.43 16.70 -7.55
C GLY A 406 20.41 17.04 -6.45
N ARG A 407 19.89 17.32 -5.26
CA ARG A 407 20.71 17.67 -4.09
C ARG A 407 21.43 16.45 -3.49
N SER A 408 22.43 16.72 -2.67
CA SER A 408 23.23 15.72 -1.94
C SER A 408 22.81 15.53 -0.48
N ASN A 409 21.78 16.25 -0.03
CA ASN A 409 21.31 16.22 1.35
C ASN A 409 19.81 15.97 1.43
N ALA A 410 19.36 15.31 2.50
CA ALA A 410 17.94 15.13 2.76
C ALA A 410 17.25 16.45 3.14
N LEU A 411 15.95 16.54 2.85
CA LEU A 411 15.08 17.62 3.28
C LEU A 411 14.12 17.15 4.37
N GLY A 412 13.70 18.09 5.21
CA GLY A 412 12.86 17.84 6.37
C GLY A 412 11.83 18.92 6.61
N TRP A 413 10.61 18.56 6.98
CA TRP A 413 9.60 19.51 7.48
C TRP A 413 9.37 19.23 8.96
N VAL A 414 9.64 20.22 9.80
CA VAL A 414 9.54 20.10 11.26
C VAL A 414 8.21 20.68 11.73
N VAL A 415 7.46 19.88 12.48
CA VAL A 415 6.19 20.25 13.11
C VAL A 415 6.27 19.83 14.58
N ASP A 416 5.92 20.72 15.50
CA ASP A 416 5.90 20.45 16.94
C ASP A 416 7.20 19.82 17.49
N GLY A 417 8.34 20.22 16.93
CA GLY A 417 9.67 19.75 17.34
C GLY A 417 10.07 18.36 16.82
N ARG A 418 9.24 17.71 16.00
CA ARG A 418 9.56 16.44 15.32
C ARG A 418 9.64 16.60 13.81
N LEU A 419 10.32 15.67 13.16
CA LEU A 419 10.36 15.59 11.71
C LEU A 419 9.07 14.95 11.19
N ALA A 420 8.16 15.76 10.64
CA ALA A 420 6.89 15.28 10.09
C ALA A 420 7.03 14.77 8.66
N VAL A 421 7.99 15.29 7.89
CA VAL A 421 8.28 14.83 6.54
C VAL A 421 9.78 14.68 6.37
N TYR A 422 10.22 13.57 5.79
CA TYR A 422 11.59 13.33 5.36
C TYR A 422 11.60 13.06 3.87
N TYR A 423 12.41 13.81 3.12
CA TYR A 423 12.62 13.63 1.69
C TYR A 423 14.07 13.22 1.43
N HIS A 424 14.23 12.07 0.76
CA HIS A 424 15.51 11.56 0.29
C HIS A 424 15.70 11.86 -1.21
N PRO A 425 16.88 12.36 -1.64
CA PRO A 425 17.11 12.78 -3.02
C PRO A 425 17.66 11.69 -3.98
N GLY A 426 17.79 10.43 -3.54
CA GLY A 426 18.78 9.52 -4.10
C GLY A 426 18.38 8.07 -4.30
N ASP A 427 17.13 7.83 -4.69
CA ASP A 427 16.55 6.55 -5.14
C ASP A 427 16.94 5.35 -4.28
N ILE A 428 16.66 5.42 -2.98
CA ILE A 428 17.02 4.34 -2.06
C ILE A 428 16.10 3.12 -2.20
N GLY A 429 14.94 3.28 -2.84
CA GLY A 429 14.06 2.18 -3.25
C GLY A 429 14.78 1.12 -4.10
N ASP A 430 15.69 1.54 -4.97
CA ASP A 430 16.45 0.65 -5.86
C ASP A 430 17.39 -0.29 -5.06
N ALA A 431 17.96 0.20 -3.96
CA ALA A 431 18.80 -0.62 -3.07
C ALA A 431 17.99 -1.69 -2.31
N TRP A 432 16.69 -1.46 -2.10
CA TRP A 432 15.82 -2.44 -1.45
C TRP A 432 15.27 -3.48 -2.43
N ALA A 433 15.34 -3.24 -3.74
CA ALA A 433 14.88 -4.18 -4.75
C ALA A 433 15.67 -5.52 -4.71
N ASP A 434 15.09 -6.57 -5.28
CA ASP A 434 15.71 -7.88 -5.41
C ASP A 434 17.04 -7.78 -6.17
N GLY A 435 18.09 -8.39 -5.61
CA GLY A 435 19.46 -8.24 -6.14
C GLY A 435 20.04 -6.83 -5.98
N HIS A 436 19.39 -5.98 -5.18
CA HIS A 436 19.75 -4.59 -4.89
C HIS A 436 19.89 -3.73 -6.14
N SER A 437 19.22 -4.07 -7.26
CA SER A 437 19.42 -3.41 -8.56
C SER A 437 20.90 -3.31 -9.00
N GLY A 438 21.78 -4.20 -8.51
CA GLY A 438 23.22 -4.13 -8.77
C GLY A 438 23.97 -3.06 -7.98
N VAL A 439 23.33 -2.40 -7.02
CA VAL A 439 23.95 -1.45 -6.11
C VAL A 439 25.06 -2.15 -5.31
N PRO A 440 26.25 -1.54 -5.11
CA PRO A 440 27.30 -2.11 -4.29
C PRO A 440 26.88 -2.30 -2.83
N GLN A 441 27.43 -3.33 -2.18
CA GLN A 441 27.13 -3.67 -0.76
C GLN A 441 27.29 -2.51 0.21
N GLU A 442 28.36 -1.73 0.05
CA GLU A 442 28.63 -0.60 0.92
C GLU A 442 27.57 0.51 0.81
N ILE A 443 26.82 0.56 -0.29
CA ILE A 443 25.73 1.53 -0.51
C ILE A 443 24.39 0.93 -0.08
N TRP A 444 24.05 -0.29 -0.53
CA TRP A 444 22.73 -0.86 -0.22
C TRP A 444 22.55 -1.10 1.27
N GLU A 445 23.60 -1.50 1.99
CA GLU A 445 23.52 -1.71 3.45
C GLU A 445 23.18 -0.39 4.16
N GLY A 446 23.80 0.72 3.73
CA GLY A 446 23.46 2.05 4.21
C GLY A 446 22.00 2.43 3.92
N CYS A 447 21.48 2.10 2.73
CA CYS A 447 20.08 2.34 2.36
C CYS A 447 19.09 1.57 3.26
N TYR A 448 19.37 0.31 3.61
CA TYR A 448 18.54 -0.45 4.55
C TYR A 448 18.62 0.14 5.96
N GLN A 449 19.82 0.46 6.44
CA GLN A 449 20.01 1.11 7.74
C GLN A 449 19.24 2.43 7.83
N LEU A 450 19.31 3.27 6.80
CA LEU A 450 18.54 4.51 6.73
C LEU A 450 17.03 4.25 6.73
N GLY A 451 16.54 3.33 5.89
CA GLY A 451 15.11 2.97 5.86
C GLY A 451 14.62 2.49 7.23
N ILE A 452 15.42 1.69 7.93
CA ILE A 452 15.11 1.20 9.27
C ILE A 452 15.08 2.35 10.29
N ASN A 453 16.04 3.28 10.22
CA ASN A 453 16.03 4.47 11.06
C ASN A 453 14.78 5.33 10.86
N ILE A 454 14.36 5.54 9.61
CA ILE A 454 13.17 6.34 9.32
C ILE A 454 11.91 5.66 9.87
N ILE A 455 11.74 4.35 9.63
CA ILE A 455 10.61 3.59 10.18
C ILE A 455 10.61 3.65 11.71
N HIS A 456 11.76 3.37 12.33
CA HIS A 456 11.90 3.39 13.79
C HIS A 456 11.60 4.77 14.37
N TYR A 457 12.18 5.83 13.80
CA TYR A 457 11.94 7.22 14.21
C TYR A 457 10.45 7.58 14.16
N ALA A 458 9.77 7.27 13.05
CA ALA A 458 8.34 7.55 12.91
C ALA A 458 7.50 6.87 14.00
N HIS A 459 7.78 5.59 14.28
CA HIS A 459 7.06 4.84 15.30
C HIS A 459 7.41 5.30 16.73
N ALA A 460 8.67 5.67 16.97
CA ALA A 460 9.14 6.24 18.23
C ALA A 460 8.45 7.57 18.56
N GLU A 461 8.40 8.50 17.60
CA GLU A 461 7.70 9.79 17.78
C GLU A 461 6.19 9.57 18.01
N TYR A 462 5.58 8.68 17.23
CA TYR A 462 4.16 8.35 17.38
C TYR A 462 3.85 7.70 18.74
N ASN A 463 4.72 6.81 19.22
CA ASN A 463 4.60 6.20 20.55
C ASN A 463 4.69 7.26 21.65
N ARG A 464 5.69 8.15 21.60
CA ARG A 464 5.84 9.26 22.57
C ARG A 464 4.62 10.17 22.60
N TRP A 465 4.03 10.46 21.43
CA TRP A 465 2.78 11.20 21.35
C TRP A 465 1.58 10.45 21.94
N LEU A 466 1.46 9.15 21.66
CA LEU A 466 0.40 8.34 22.27
C LEU A 466 0.51 8.30 23.79
N GLU A 467 1.73 8.27 24.33
CA GLU A 467 1.97 8.30 25.78
C GLU A 467 1.70 9.65 26.41
N SER A 468 2.17 10.74 25.79
CA SER A 468 1.96 12.10 26.32
C SER A 468 0.47 12.51 26.34
N THR A 469 -0.35 11.84 25.51
CA THR A 469 -1.80 12.06 25.44
C THR A 469 -2.62 11.02 26.22
N LYS A 470 -2.02 10.10 26.98
CA LYS A 470 -2.75 9.24 27.94
C LYS A 470 -3.14 10.10 29.16
N GLN A 471 -4.34 10.66 29.13
CA GLN A 471 -5.00 11.21 30.32
C GLN A 471 -5.82 10.12 31.01
#